data_AF-A0A9W8AVG1-F1
#
_entry.id   AF-A0A9W8AVG1-F1
#
_cell.length_a   1.000
_cell.length_b   1.000
_cell.length_c   1.000
_cell.angle_alpha   90.00
_cell.angle_beta   90.00
_cell.angle_gamma   90.00
#
_symmetry.space_group_name_H-M   'P 1'
#
loop_
_entity.id
_entity.type
_entity.pdbx_description
1 polymer ?
#
loop_
_entity_poly.entity_id
_entity_poly.type
_entity_poly.pdbx_seq_one_letter_code
_entity_poly.pdbx_strand_id
1 'polypeptide(L)'
;MAALQDVEPELERLRLVASAKIRHFFLNKIKSLRTLATNIQILQRSVFLRYRTLNYFLIERHNEAASEVRDTYIYTARLYFAEHFELYCKELQKLQSVKVDRFDLLGQDESSRPSGFFGSARTVHTKDRKHVFSLGERVEILTQPDPRVIIPHVAEEGGHKYPFEMLFRSYNLALSDNTTSEYEFLLHFFTPQTSKQAVAAGADITKAIYDHIFESVCTTGLGLTKQFAESTYDALGILLCVRINQQLANELQRRRIPVLEGYINATNMLLWPRFQAIMNMHLDSMKKVSASPSVRLAKNEVHPHFVTRRYAEFVASLLTLNQSQETSVITQSLQRLRDGLEAVLLRISERFGDRVTTLIFLINNYDLIITILNENGHQTTCEEVDYFAHCRSTCISEYVEEQLDAHFGYLKKFVLEAEAAQNYYQEYGPERFEPIITEFNATFRTSLANINATVIRNFSNFKNGTTILHSVLGQLLLYYNRFHHLFDQRFTRKVTSSSETTRPSKWPVGVQNVMVEIKKYKSNF
;
A
#
# COMPACT_ATOMS: atom_id res chain seq x y z
N MET A 1 -76.92 20.69 12.19
CA MET A 1 -76.93 19.26 12.55
C MET A 1 -77.57 18.43 11.42
N ALA A 2 -78.83 18.66 11.03
CA ALA A 2 -79.48 17.93 9.92
C ALA A 2 -78.76 18.08 8.55
N ALA A 3 -78.39 19.31 8.15
CA ALA A 3 -77.66 19.55 6.90
C ALA A 3 -76.23 18.97 6.88
N LEU A 4 -75.65 18.59 8.03
CA LEU A 4 -74.36 17.89 8.11
C LEU A 4 -74.54 16.38 7.93
N GLN A 5 -75.62 15.82 8.48
CA GLN A 5 -75.99 14.41 8.32
C GLN A 5 -76.43 14.06 6.89
N ASP A 6 -77.06 14.99 6.18
CA ASP A 6 -77.47 14.78 4.78
C ASP A 6 -76.28 14.85 3.79
N VAL A 7 -75.17 15.49 4.17
CA VAL A 7 -74.01 15.72 3.28
C VAL A 7 -72.89 14.69 3.50
N GLU A 8 -72.88 14.03 4.66
CA GLU A 8 -71.93 12.99 5.03
C GLU A 8 -71.84 11.80 4.03
N PRO A 9 -72.96 11.17 3.60
CA PRO A 9 -72.90 10.08 2.63
C PRO A 9 -72.33 10.53 1.26
N GLU A 10 -72.62 11.75 0.85
CA GLU A 10 -72.19 12.33 -0.42
C GLU A 10 -70.70 12.64 -0.41
N LEU A 11 -70.18 13.12 0.73
CA LEU A 11 -68.74 13.31 0.96
C LEU A 11 -67.99 11.98 0.96
N GLU A 12 -68.54 10.95 1.61
CA GLU A 12 -67.97 9.59 1.58
C GLU A 12 -67.96 9.01 0.16
N ARG A 13 -69.04 9.21 -0.61
CA ARG A 13 -69.08 8.81 -2.02
C ARG A 13 -68.00 9.51 -2.85
N LEU A 14 -67.84 10.83 -2.67
CA LEU A 14 -66.80 11.60 -3.35
C LEU A 14 -65.39 11.13 -2.97
N ARG A 15 -65.16 10.84 -1.69
CA ARG A 15 -63.89 10.29 -1.19
C ARG A 15 -63.55 8.96 -1.87
N LEU A 16 -64.51 8.05 -1.99
CA LEU A 16 -64.32 6.76 -2.65
C LEU A 16 -64.04 6.90 -4.15
N VAL A 17 -64.80 7.74 -4.86
CA VAL A 17 -64.57 7.98 -6.30
C VAL A 17 -63.21 8.63 -6.55
N ALA A 18 -62.82 9.62 -5.74
CA ALA A 18 -61.51 10.23 -5.83
C ALA A 18 -60.39 9.20 -5.58
N SER A 19 -60.53 8.40 -4.51
CA SER A 19 -59.55 7.36 -4.15
C SER A 19 -59.39 6.33 -5.27
N ALA A 20 -60.49 5.87 -5.88
CA ALA A 20 -60.46 4.93 -6.99
C ALA A 20 -59.75 5.49 -8.23
N LYS A 21 -60.00 6.76 -8.59
CA LYS A 21 -59.35 7.44 -9.72
C LYS A 21 -57.85 7.62 -9.48
N ILE A 22 -57.46 8.07 -8.29
CA ILE A 22 -56.05 8.29 -7.93
C ILE A 22 -55.29 6.95 -7.93
N ARG A 23 -55.86 5.91 -7.31
CA ARG A 23 -55.32 4.55 -7.33
C ARG A 23 -55.10 4.06 -8.76
N HIS A 24 -56.13 4.14 -9.60
CA HIS A 24 -56.04 3.71 -11.00
C HIS A 24 -54.95 4.45 -11.77
N PHE A 25 -54.85 5.78 -11.57
CA PHE A 25 -53.79 6.60 -12.17
C PHE A 25 -52.39 6.10 -11.78
N PHE A 26 -52.10 5.92 -10.49
CA PHE A 26 -50.78 5.47 -10.05
C PHE A 26 -50.48 4.04 -10.48
N LEU A 27 -51.42 3.10 -10.36
CA LEU A 27 -51.20 1.72 -10.78
C LEU A 27 -50.89 1.61 -12.29
N ASN A 28 -51.57 2.41 -13.13
CA ASN A 28 -51.25 2.45 -14.56
C ASN A 28 -49.86 3.02 -14.84
N LYS A 29 -49.42 4.02 -14.07
CA LYS A 29 -48.06 4.57 -14.19
C LYS A 29 -47.00 3.59 -13.69
N ILE A 30 -47.25 2.86 -12.60
CA ILE A 30 -46.34 1.81 -12.13
C ILE A 30 -46.21 0.68 -13.16
N LYS A 31 -47.31 0.28 -13.84
CA LYS A 31 -47.24 -0.71 -14.92
C LYS A 31 -46.29 -0.30 -16.05
N SER A 32 -46.17 0.99 -16.34
CA SER A 32 -45.23 1.50 -17.36
C SER A 32 -43.74 1.42 -16.97
N LEU A 33 -43.43 1.13 -15.69
CA LEU A 33 -42.05 0.85 -15.25
C LEU A 33 -41.58 -0.56 -15.60
N ARG A 34 -42.49 -1.45 -16.01
CA ARG A 34 -42.13 -2.84 -16.37
C ARG A 34 -41.43 -2.96 -17.71
N THR A 35 -41.38 -1.89 -18.51
CA THR A 35 -40.65 -1.86 -19.77
C THR A 35 -39.19 -1.47 -19.53
N LEU A 36 -38.23 -2.32 -19.91
CA LEU A 36 -36.79 -2.08 -19.68
C LEU A 36 -36.27 -0.73 -20.21
N ALA A 37 -36.87 -0.19 -21.26
CA ALA A 37 -36.45 1.11 -21.82
C ALA A 37 -36.82 2.31 -20.93
N THR A 38 -37.68 2.12 -19.92
CA THR A 38 -38.14 3.21 -19.07
C THR A 38 -37.10 3.52 -17.99
N ASN A 39 -36.59 4.76 -18.00
CA ASN A 39 -35.79 5.25 -16.89
C ASN A 39 -36.72 5.57 -15.70
N ILE A 40 -36.61 4.77 -14.63
CA ILE A 40 -37.44 4.90 -13.42
C ILE A 40 -37.37 6.30 -12.81
N GLN A 41 -36.19 6.93 -12.81
CA GLN A 41 -35.96 8.26 -12.22
C GLN A 41 -36.73 9.36 -12.95
N ILE A 42 -36.84 9.26 -14.28
CA ILE A 42 -37.61 10.22 -15.08
C ILE A 42 -39.09 10.15 -14.68
N LEU A 43 -39.65 8.95 -14.54
CA LEU A 43 -41.05 8.78 -14.17
C LEU A 43 -41.31 9.21 -12.72
N GLN A 44 -40.39 8.88 -11.80
CA GLN A 44 -40.42 9.35 -10.41
C GLN A 44 -40.50 10.88 -10.32
N ARG A 45 -39.63 11.60 -11.04
CA ARG A 45 -39.59 13.07 -11.03
C ARG A 45 -40.77 13.71 -11.76
N SER A 46 -41.05 13.27 -12.98
CA SER A 46 -42.03 13.93 -13.87
C SER A 46 -43.49 13.62 -13.51
N VAL A 47 -43.75 12.46 -12.91
CA VAL A 47 -45.10 11.99 -12.62
C VAL A 47 -45.30 11.81 -11.12
N PHE A 48 -44.61 10.86 -10.47
CA PHE A 48 -44.95 10.49 -9.09
C PHE A 48 -44.75 11.67 -8.12
N LEU A 49 -43.59 12.32 -8.11
CA LEU A 49 -43.32 13.46 -7.25
C LEU A 49 -44.18 14.68 -7.60
N ARG A 50 -44.46 14.90 -8.89
CA ARG A 50 -45.36 15.98 -9.35
C ARG A 50 -46.78 15.82 -8.79
N TYR A 51 -47.27 14.58 -8.71
CA TYR A 51 -48.61 14.26 -8.22
C TYR A 51 -48.60 13.68 -6.80
N ARG A 52 -47.54 13.88 -6.00
CA ARG A 52 -47.38 13.28 -4.66
C ARG A 52 -48.51 13.61 -3.68
N THR A 53 -49.13 14.79 -3.82
CA THR A 53 -50.26 15.21 -2.97
C THR A 53 -51.47 14.30 -3.15
N LEU A 54 -51.65 13.70 -4.33
CA LEU A 54 -52.69 12.70 -4.55
C LEU A 54 -52.40 11.41 -3.77
N ASN A 55 -51.12 11.01 -3.65
CA ASN A 55 -50.74 9.86 -2.83
C ASN A 55 -50.94 10.15 -1.33
N TYR A 56 -50.62 11.36 -0.87
CA TYR A 56 -50.90 11.77 0.50
C TYR A 56 -52.40 11.75 0.81
N PHE A 57 -53.25 12.16 -0.15
CA PHE A 57 -54.70 12.02 0.00
C PHE A 57 -55.10 10.55 0.20
N LEU A 58 -54.53 9.60 -0.56
CA LEU A 58 -54.79 8.18 -0.34
C LEU A 58 -54.34 7.72 1.05
N ILE A 59 -53.15 8.14 1.50
CA ILE A 59 -52.63 7.77 2.83
C ILE A 59 -53.53 8.29 3.95
N GLU A 60 -54.08 9.51 3.81
CA GLU A 60 -54.93 10.10 4.85
C GLU A 60 -56.38 9.60 4.80
N ARG A 61 -56.91 9.31 3.59
CA ARG A 61 -58.35 9.12 3.36
C ARG A 61 -58.74 7.72 2.91
N HIS A 62 -57.79 6.88 2.49
CA HIS A 62 -58.06 5.52 2.00
C HIS A 62 -56.83 4.58 2.08
N ASN A 63 -56.51 4.11 3.29
CA ASN A 63 -55.32 3.29 3.59
C ASN A 63 -55.13 2.04 2.71
N GLU A 64 -56.21 1.33 2.35
CA GLU A 64 -56.11 0.13 1.50
C GLU A 64 -55.59 0.44 0.09
N ALA A 65 -56.13 1.49 -0.54
CA ALA A 65 -55.70 1.95 -1.86
C ALA A 65 -54.26 2.48 -1.83
N ALA A 66 -53.86 3.18 -0.76
CA ALA A 66 -52.48 3.61 -0.55
C ALA A 66 -51.52 2.43 -0.43
N SER A 67 -51.89 1.41 0.36
CA SER A 67 -51.09 0.20 0.54
C SER A 67 -50.92 -0.55 -0.77
N GLU A 68 -51.98 -0.69 -1.56
CA GLU A 68 -51.90 -1.36 -2.87
C GLU A 68 -50.96 -0.61 -3.84
N VAL A 69 -51.03 0.73 -3.89
CA VAL A 69 -50.11 1.54 -4.71
C VAL A 69 -48.66 1.33 -4.26
N ARG A 70 -48.41 1.36 -2.94
CA ARG A 70 -47.09 1.12 -2.36
C ARG A 70 -46.57 -0.27 -2.70
N ASP A 71 -47.34 -1.31 -2.42
CA ASP A 71 -46.88 -2.70 -2.56
C ASP A 71 -46.67 -3.06 -4.04
N THR A 72 -47.51 -2.52 -4.94
CA THR A 72 -47.32 -2.66 -6.39
C THR A 72 -46.06 -1.95 -6.87
N TYR A 73 -45.77 -0.76 -6.32
CA TYR A 73 -44.53 -0.04 -6.61
C TYR A 73 -43.32 -0.84 -6.14
N ILE A 74 -43.30 -1.29 -4.88
CA ILE A 74 -42.22 -2.08 -4.29
C ILE A 74 -41.91 -3.31 -5.15
N TYR A 75 -42.92 -4.08 -5.51
CA TYR A 75 -42.77 -5.26 -6.36
C TYR A 75 -42.15 -4.92 -7.71
N THR A 76 -42.63 -3.85 -8.35
CA THR A 76 -42.18 -3.45 -9.69
C THR A 76 -40.76 -2.89 -9.65
N ALA A 77 -40.44 -2.03 -8.68
CA ALA A 77 -39.12 -1.45 -8.50
C ALA A 77 -38.08 -2.52 -8.13
N ARG A 78 -38.44 -3.48 -7.26
CA ARG A 78 -37.57 -4.63 -6.92
C ARG A 78 -37.15 -5.38 -8.17
N LEU A 79 -38.10 -5.77 -9.01
CA LEU A 79 -37.81 -6.50 -10.25
C LEU A 79 -36.97 -5.65 -11.21
N TYR A 80 -37.33 -4.38 -11.37
CA TYR A 80 -36.59 -3.45 -12.21
C TYR A 80 -35.11 -3.38 -11.80
N PHE A 81 -34.81 -3.05 -10.55
CA PHE A 81 -33.42 -2.91 -10.12
C PHE A 81 -32.68 -4.25 -10.11
N ALA A 82 -33.32 -5.35 -9.70
CA ALA A 82 -32.70 -6.67 -9.70
C ALA A 82 -32.24 -7.07 -11.11
N GLU A 83 -33.11 -6.97 -12.12
CA GLU A 83 -32.79 -7.33 -13.50
C GLU A 83 -31.64 -6.48 -14.07
N HIS A 84 -31.68 -5.16 -13.85
CA HIS A 84 -30.66 -4.24 -14.36
C HIS A 84 -29.30 -4.50 -13.70
N PHE A 85 -29.25 -4.69 -12.38
CA PHE A 85 -27.99 -4.94 -11.67
C PHE A 85 -27.44 -6.35 -11.90
N GLU A 86 -28.29 -7.37 -12.08
CA GLU A 86 -27.84 -8.71 -12.48
C GLU A 86 -27.22 -8.71 -13.87
N LEU A 87 -27.85 -8.05 -14.84
CA LEU A 87 -27.30 -7.89 -16.18
C LEU A 87 -25.98 -7.11 -16.11
N TYR A 88 -25.97 -5.98 -15.40
CA TYR A 88 -24.78 -5.15 -15.27
C TYR A 88 -23.60 -5.90 -14.64
N CYS A 89 -23.86 -6.68 -13.58
CA CYS A 89 -22.86 -7.53 -12.94
C CYS A 89 -22.26 -8.54 -13.93
N LYS A 90 -23.09 -9.24 -14.70
CA LYS A 90 -22.64 -10.22 -15.71
C LYS A 90 -21.78 -9.56 -16.79
N GLU A 91 -22.17 -8.39 -17.28
CA GLU A 91 -21.41 -7.68 -18.30
C GLU A 91 -20.07 -7.15 -17.76
N LEU A 92 -20.04 -6.62 -16.52
CA LEU A 92 -18.79 -6.22 -15.88
C LEU A 92 -17.81 -7.39 -15.71
N GLN A 93 -18.29 -8.57 -15.33
CA GLN A 93 -17.45 -9.76 -15.17
C GLN A 93 -16.73 -10.16 -16.46
N LYS A 94 -17.35 -9.96 -17.63
CA LYS A 94 -16.71 -10.22 -18.93
C LYS A 94 -15.52 -9.30 -19.21
N LEU A 95 -15.50 -8.12 -18.59
CA LEU A 95 -14.46 -7.11 -18.77
C LEU A 95 -13.28 -7.28 -17.81
N GLN A 96 -13.30 -8.28 -16.93
CA GLN A 96 -12.21 -8.50 -15.97
C GLN A 96 -10.90 -8.89 -16.67
N SER A 97 -9.81 -8.25 -16.24
CA SER A 97 -8.44 -8.58 -16.64
C SER A 97 -7.93 -9.85 -15.93
N VAL A 98 -6.71 -10.29 -16.27
CA VAL A 98 -6.13 -11.52 -15.74
C VAL A 98 -5.91 -11.42 -14.22
N LYS A 99 -6.25 -12.49 -13.50
CA LYS A 99 -6.12 -12.56 -12.04
C LYS A 99 -4.67 -12.78 -11.62
N VAL A 100 -4.26 -12.08 -10.55
CA VAL A 100 -3.01 -12.36 -9.82
C VAL A 100 -3.11 -13.72 -9.15
N ASP A 101 -2.08 -14.55 -9.30
CA ASP A 101 -2.07 -15.95 -8.85
C ASP A 101 -1.06 -16.22 -7.73
N ARG A 102 -1.05 -17.46 -7.22
CA ARG A 102 -0.16 -17.89 -6.13
C ARG A 102 1.33 -17.77 -6.45
N PHE A 103 1.71 -17.66 -7.73
CA PHE A 103 3.10 -17.52 -8.16
C PHE A 103 3.54 -16.05 -8.17
N ASP A 104 2.62 -15.12 -7.94
CA ASP A 104 2.87 -13.68 -7.78
C ASP A 104 3.07 -13.30 -6.29
N LEU A 105 3.34 -14.27 -5.41
CA LEU A 105 3.70 -14.00 -4.00
C LEU A 105 5.17 -13.54 -3.89
N LEU A 106 5.51 -12.81 -2.81
CA LEU A 106 6.82 -12.14 -2.64
C LEU A 106 7.99 -13.12 -2.79
N GLY A 107 7.90 -14.29 -2.12
CA GLY A 107 8.95 -15.30 -2.08
C GLY A 107 8.94 -16.32 -3.22
N GLN A 108 8.08 -16.18 -4.23
CA GLN A 108 8.06 -17.13 -5.35
C GLN A 108 9.06 -16.72 -6.43
N ASP A 109 10.05 -17.57 -6.70
CA ASP A 109 11.00 -17.32 -7.78
C ASP A 109 10.30 -17.44 -9.14
N GLU A 110 10.55 -16.52 -10.07
CA GLU A 110 9.98 -16.57 -11.43
C GLU A 110 10.40 -17.84 -12.19
N SER A 111 11.57 -18.39 -11.85
CA SER A 111 12.09 -19.63 -12.41
C SER A 111 11.25 -20.86 -12.05
N SER A 112 10.43 -20.78 -11.00
CA SER A 112 9.63 -21.89 -10.46
C SER A 112 8.26 -22.07 -11.14
N ARG A 113 7.90 -21.20 -12.10
CA ARG A 113 6.66 -21.34 -12.86
C ARG A 113 6.74 -22.51 -13.85
N PRO A 114 5.80 -23.48 -13.81
CA PRO A 114 5.74 -24.53 -14.81
C PRO A 114 5.54 -23.91 -16.20
N SER A 115 6.45 -24.21 -17.13
CA SER A 115 6.29 -23.82 -18.53
C SER A 115 5.13 -24.63 -19.13
N GLY A 116 3.98 -23.99 -19.33
CA GLY A 116 2.87 -24.58 -20.07
C GLY A 116 3.29 -24.92 -21.51
N PHE A 117 2.82 -26.05 -22.02
CA PHE A 117 3.21 -26.66 -23.31
C PHE A 117 2.78 -25.89 -24.58
N PHE A 118 2.26 -24.66 -24.48
CA PHE A 118 1.80 -23.85 -25.62
C PHE A 118 2.48 -22.47 -25.63
N GLY A 119 3.52 -22.33 -26.47
CA GLY A 119 4.47 -21.21 -26.50
C GLY A 119 4.00 -19.88 -27.13
N SER A 120 2.69 -19.67 -27.37
CA SER A 120 2.21 -18.46 -28.06
C SER A 120 1.70 -17.34 -27.14
N ALA A 121 1.38 -17.66 -25.86
CA ALA A 121 0.83 -16.68 -24.91
C ALA A 121 1.92 -15.94 -24.08
N ARG A 122 3.21 -16.04 -24.43
CA ARG A 122 4.32 -15.56 -23.58
C ARG A 122 4.59 -14.06 -23.67
N THR A 123 4.24 -13.41 -24.78
CA THR A 123 4.70 -12.04 -25.09
C THR A 123 3.77 -10.93 -24.65
N VAL A 124 2.46 -11.19 -24.51
CA VAL A 124 1.47 -10.19 -24.10
C VAL A 124 1.29 -10.18 -22.57
N HIS A 125 1.31 -11.34 -21.92
CA HIS A 125 0.98 -11.49 -20.49
C HIS A 125 2.09 -11.17 -19.48
N THR A 126 3.30 -10.86 -19.95
CA THR A 126 4.45 -10.56 -19.08
C THR A 126 4.65 -9.07 -18.81
N LYS A 127 4.06 -8.17 -19.61
CA LYS A 127 4.14 -6.72 -19.37
C LYS A 127 3.22 -6.26 -18.23
N ASP A 128 1.95 -6.70 -18.21
CA ASP A 128 0.98 -6.31 -17.17
C ASP A 128 1.32 -6.87 -15.78
N ARG A 129 2.09 -7.96 -15.71
CA ARG A 129 2.51 -8.60 -14.45
C ARG A 129 3.70 -7.93 -13.77
N LYS A 130 4.41 -7.00 -14.42
CA LYS A 130 5.52 -6.27 -13.79
C LYS A 130 5.06 -5.32 -12.67
N HIS A 131 3.74 -5.09 -12.55
CA HIS A 131 3.16 -4.14 -11.62
C HIS A 131 2.30 -4.78 -10.51
N VAL A 132 2.47 -6.07 -10.19
CA VAL A 132 1.66 -6.70 -9.11
C VAL A 132 1.91 -6.04 -7.76
N PHE A 133 3.15 -5.61 -7.50
CA PHE A 133 3.55 -4.98 -6.24
C PHE A 133 3.55 -3.45 -6.29
N SER A 134 3.37 -2.84 -7.46
CA SER A 134 3.30 -1.39 -7.59
C SER A 134 1.88 -0.93 -7.92
N LEU A 135 1.46 0.22 -7.41
CA LEU A 135 0.15 0.78 -7.75
C LEU A 135 0.07 1.20 -9.22
N GLY A 136 1.11 1.85 -9.75
CA GLY A 136 1.06 2.46 -11.07
C GLY A 136 -0.18 3.35 -11.24
N GLU A 137 -0.85 3.24 -12.38
CA GLU A 137 -2.08 3.98 -12.70
C GLU A 137 -3.29 3.55 -11.86
N ARG A 138 -3.21 2.40 -11.15
CA ARG A 138 -4.34 1.88 -10.34
C ARG A 138 -4.70 2.83 -9.21
N VAL A 139 -3.77 3.66 -8.72
CA VAL A 139 -4.04 4.65 -7.66
C VAL A 139 -5.03 5.72 -8.10
N GLU A 140 -5.08 6.02 -9.41
CA GLU A 140 -5.92 7.07 -9.97
C GLU A 140 -7.42 6.81 -9.74
N ILE A 141 -7.80 5.55 -9.54
CA ILE A 141 -9.17 5.16 -9.20
C ILE A 141 -9.71 5.88 -7.96
N LEU A 142 -8.82 6.22 -7.02
CA LEU A 142 -9.14 6.90 -5.76
C LEU A 142 -9.10 8.42 -5.87
N THR A 143 -8.41 8.98 -6.88
CA THR A 143 -8.16 10.42 -7.00
C THR A 143 -8.95 11.09 -8.13
N GLN A 144 -9.63 10.32 -8.98
CA GLN A 144 -10.45 10.85 -10.07
C GLN A 144 -11.56 11.78 -9.53
N PRO A 145 -11.64 13.04 -10.02
CA PRO A 145 -12.59 14.03 -9.53
C PRO A 145 -14.05 13.78 -9.95
N ASP A 146 -14.28 13.07 -11.06
CA ASP A 146 -15.60 12.66 -11.55
C ASP A 146 -15.61 11.14 -11.80
N PRO A 147 -15.89 10.33 -10.77
CA PRO A 147 -16.05 8.89 -10.91
C PRO A 147 -17.18 8.57 -11.88
N ARG A 148 -16.88 7.96 -13.03
CA ARG A 148 -17.91 7.42 -13.92
C ARG A 148 -18.02 5.92 -13.82
N VAL A 149 -19.24 5.44 -13.96
CA VAL A 149 -19.53 4.01 -14.13
C VAL A 149 -19.06 3.54 -15.51
N ILE A 150 -18.53 2.33 -15.56
CA ILE A 150 -18.17 1.64 -16.79
C ILE A 150 -19.46 1.33 -17.55
N ILE A 151 -19.49 1.72 -18.83
CA ILE A 151 -20.55 1.37 -19.77
C ILE A 151 -20.10 0.11 -20.52
N PRO A 152 -20.70 -1.07 -20.25
CA PRO A 152 -20.08 -2.33 -20.68
C PRO A 152 -19.97 -2.50 -22.19
N HIS A 153 -21.02 -2.13 -22.92
CA HIS A 153 -21.03 -2.10 -24.38
C HIS A 153 -19.86 -1.29 -24.97
N VAL A 154 -19.66 -0.06 -24.47
CA VAL A 154 -18.58 0.83 -24.97
C VAL A 154 -17.21 0.26 -24.65
N ALA A 155 -17.07 -0.33 -23.45
CA ALA A 155 -15.83 -0.99 -23.06
C ALA A 155 -15.53 -2.24 -23.92
N GLU A 156 -16.55 -3.01 -24.27
CA GLU A 156 -16.42 -4.21 -25.09
C GLU A 156 -16.07 -3.86 -26.54
N GLU A 157 -16.72 -2.86 -27.14
CA GLU A 157 -16.37 -2.34 -28.47
C GLU A 157 -14.93 -1.81 -28.54
N GLY A 158 -14.46 -1.17 -27.45
CA GLY A 158 -13.08 -0.70 -27.32
C GLY A 158 -12.07 -1.80 -26.99
N GLY A 159 -12.50 -3.04 -26.74
CA GLY A 159 -11.64 -4.15 -26.34
C GLY A 159 -10.95 -3.94 -24.97
N HIS A 160 -11.50 -3.07 -24.12
CA HIS A 160 -10.91 -2.73 -22.83
C HIS A 160 -11.09 -3.85 -21.81
N LYS A 161 -10.05 -4.08 -21.00
CA LYS A 161 -10.08 -4.96 -19.82
C LYS A 161 -9.69 -4.17 -18.58
N TYR A 162 -10.34 -4.48 -17.46
CA TYR A 162 -10.16 -3.73 -16.22
C TYR A 162 -9.74 -4.63 -15.06
N PRO A 163 -8.86 -4.14 -14.17
CA PRO A 163 -8.62 -4.81 -12.91
C PRO A 163 -9.90 -4.77 -12.05
N PHE A 164 -10.02 -5.72 -11.12
CA PHE A 164 -11.29 -5.94 -10.45
C PHE A 164 -11.77 -4.73 -9.63
N GLU A 165 -10.86 -3.99 -9.01
CA GLU A 165 -11.22 -2.81 -8.22
C GLU A 165 -11.97 -1.75 -9.04
N MET A 166 -11.72 -1.67 -10.36
CA MET A 166 -12.49 -0.80 -11.27
C MET A 166 -13.91 -1.31 -11.49
N LEU A 167 -14.07 -2.63 -11.66
CA LEU A 167 -15.40 -3.25 -11.77
C LEU A 167 -16.18 -3.10 -10.46
N PHE A 168 -15.50 -3.34 -9.33
CA PHE A 168 -16.04 -3.15 -7.99
C PHE A 168 -16.49 -1.70 -7.78
N ARG A 169 -15.64 -0.70 -8.09
CA ARG A 169 -16.02 0.71 -8.01
C ARG A 169 -17.25 1.00 -8.86
N SER A 170 -17.24 0.53 -10.10
CA SER A 170 -18.31 0.79 -11.04
C SER A 170 -19.67 0.28 -10.54
N TYR A 171 -19.72 -0.96 -10.06
CA TYR A 171 -20.93 -1.55 -9.49
C TYR A 171 -21.39 -0.78 -8.25
N ASN A 172 -20.49 -0.52 -7.31
CA ASN A 172 -20.83 0.10 -6.03
C ASN A 172 -21.17 1.59 -6.15
N LEU A 173 -20.58 2.30 -7.11
CA LEU A 173 -20.95 3.67 -7.45
C LEU A 173 -22.36 3.71 -8.05
N ALA A 174 -22.66 2.85 -9.03
CA ALA A 174 -24.00 2.73 -9.60
C ALA A 174 -25.03 2.40 -8.52
N LEU A 175 -24.71 1.50 -7.59
CA LEU A 175 -25.55 1.17 -6.45
C LEU A 175 -25.77 2.40 -5.56
N SER A 176 -24.71 3.08 -5.15
CA SER A 176 -24.79 4.29 -4.29
C SER A 176 -25.68 5.39 -4.89
N ASP A 177 -25.54 5.67 -6.20
CA ASP A 177 -26.31 6.72 -6.87
C ASP A 177 -27.79 6.34 -7.04
N ASN A 178 -28.09 5.08 -7.37
CA ASN A 178 -29.47 4.58 -7.44
C ASN A 178 -30.11 4.51 -6.05
N THR A 179 -29.36 4.07 -5.03
CA THR A 179 -29.80 4.08 -3.63
C THR A 179 -30.13 5.48 -3.16
N THR A 180 -29.27 6.47 -3.45
CA THR A 180 -29.51 7.88 -3.09
C THR A 180 -30.82 8.37 -3.72
N SER A 181 -30.96 8.18 -5.04
CA SER A 181 -32.13 8.66 -5.79
C SER A 181 -33.42 7.97 -5.35
N GLU A 182 -33.38 6.65 -5.12
CA GLU A 182 -34.54 5.89 -4.67
C GLU A 182 -34.94 6.27 -3.25
N TYR A 183 -33.97 6.35 -2.32
CA TYR A 183 -34.27 6.68 -0.93
C TYR A 183 -34.95 8.06 -0.81
N GLU A 184 -34.45 9.06 -1.53
CA GLU A 184 -35.06 10.40 -1.59
C GLU A 184 -36.48 10.34 -2.18
N PHE A 185 -36.67 9.57 -3.27
CA PHE A 185 -37.99 9.38 -3.87
C PHE A 185 -38.97 8.76 -2.87
N LEU A 186 -38.58 7.66 -2.22
CA LEU A 186 -39.42 6.93 -1.27
C LEU A 186 -39.83 7.83 -0.10
N LEU A 187 -38.87 8.57 0.45
CA LEU A 187 -39.09 9.51 1.55
C LEU A 187 -40.06 10.63 1.16
N HIS A 188 -39.99 11.12 -0.07
CA HIS A 188 -40.85 12.20 -0.53
C HIS A 188 -42.22 11.74 -1.05
N PHE A 189 -42.36 10.51 -1.54
CA PHE A 189 -43.60 10.03 -2.14
C PHE A 189 -44.46 9.23 -1.17
N PHE A 190 -43.86 8.35 -0.35
CA PHE A 190 -44.60 7.45 0.54
C PHE A 190 -44.73 7.95 1.98
N THR A 191 -44.02 9.01 2.35
CA THR A 191 -44.06 9.58 3.70
C THR A 191 -44.53 11.05 3.68
N PRO A 192 -45.72 11.36 4.22
CA PRO A 192 -46.14 12.73 4.46
C PRO A 192 -45.30 13.39 5.56
N GLN A 193 -44.61 14.48 5.26
CA GLN A 193 -43.71 15.19 6.18
C GLN A 193 -44.46 16.29 6.96
N THR A 194 -45.41 15.89 7.82
CA THR A 194 -46.33 16.83 8.51
C THR A 194 -45.83 17.33 9.88
N SER A 195 -44.92 16.60 10.54
CA SER A 195 -44.35 16.98 11.85
C SER A 195 -42.97 16.34 12.09
N LYS A 196 -42.20 16.83 13.07
CA LYS A 196 -40.87 16.26 13.41
C LYS A 196 -40.93 14.78 13.84
N GLN A 197 -41.98 14.36 14.54
CA GLN A 197 -42.19 12.95 14.90
C GLN A 197 -42.60 12.11 13.67
N ALA A 198 -43.38 12.68 12.75
CA ALA A 198 -43.71 12.02 11.49
C ALA A 198 -42.48 11.86 10.57
N VAL A 199 -41.49 12.76 10.65
CA VAL A 199 -40.22 12.64 9.90
C VAL A 199 -39.44 11.39 10.35
N ALA A 200 -39.33 11.15 11.66
CA ALA A 200 -38.60 10.00 12.20
C ALA A 200 -39.29 8.67 11.85
N ALA A 201 -40.59 8.55 12.14
CA ALA A 201 -41.37 7.37 11.77
C ALA A 201 -41.38 7.14 10.24
N GLY A 202 -41.33 8.23 9.48
CA GLY A 202 -41.20 8.23 8.04
C GLY A 202 -39.90 7.63 7.52
N ALA A 203 -38.78 7.92 8.18
CA ALA A 203 -37.48 7.35 7.83
C ALA A 203 -37.45 5.83 8.03
N ASP A 204 -38.08 5.31 9.08
CA ASP A 204 -38.17 3.87 9.36
C ASP A 204 -38.99 3.14 8.29
N ILE A 205 -40.16 3.71 7.92
CA ILE A 205 -40.99 3.16 6.83
C ILE A 205 -40.22 3.19 5.51
N THR A 206 -39.56 4.31 5.21
CA THR A 206 -38.74 4.46 4.00
C THR A 206 -37.64 3.40 3.95
N LYS A 207 -36.96 3.15 5.07
CA LYS A 207 -35.95 2.11 5.19
C LYS A 207 -36.55 0.72 4.93
N ALA A 208 -37.68 0.37 5.52
CA ALA A 208 -38.32 -0.92 5.30
C ALA A 208 -38.71 -1.13 3.82
N ILE A 209 -39.23 -0.09 3.17
CA ILE A 209 -39.54 -0.10 1.74
C ILE A 209 -38.26 -0.29 0.92
N TYR A 210 -37.21 0.46 1.24
CA TYR A 210 -35.92 0.37 0.56
C TYR A 210 -35.32 -1.03 0.67
N ASP A 211 -35.28 -1.60 1.87
CA ASP A 211 -34.73 -2.92 2.14
C ASP A 211 -35.44 -3.96 1.24
N HIS A 212 -36.77 -3.87 1.14
CA HIS A 212 -37.53 -4.70 0.23
C HIS A 212 -37.19 -4.50 -1.26
N ILE A 213 -36.78 -3.32 -1.71
CA ILE A 213 -36.46 -3.09 -3.13
C ILE A 213 -35.02 -3.54 -3.43
N PHE A 214 -34.06 -3.23 -2.55
CA PHE A 214 -32.63 -3.35 -2.81
C PHE A 214 -31.96 -4.60 -2.23
N GLU A 215 -32.62 -5.40 -1.40
CA GLU A 215 -32.04 -6.61 -0.80
C GLU A 215 -31.38 -7.54 -1.83
N SER A 216 -32.05 -7.81 -2.96
CA SER A 216 -31.52 -8.65 -4.04
C SER A 216 -30.31 -8.00 -4.71
N VAL A 217 -30.33 -6.69 -4.96
CA VAL A 217 -29.22 -5.94 -5.57
C VAL A 217 -27.99 -5.93 -4.66
N CYS A 218 -28.19 -5.70 -3.37
CA CYS A 218 -27.15 -5.78 -2.36
C CYS A 218 -26.55 -7.20 -2.30
N THR A 219 -27.40 -8.23 -2.35
CA THR A 219 -26.95 -9.63 -2.37
C THR A 219 -26.09 -9.93 -3.59
N THR A 220 -26.48 -9.47 -4.78
CA THR A 220 -25.69 -9.60 -6.02
C THR A 220 -24.32 -8.91 -5.91
N GLY A 221 -24.27 -7.71 -5.32
CA GLY A 221 -23.02 -6.98 -5.11
C GLY A 221 -22.07 -7.66 -4.13
N LEU A 222 -22.62 -8.19 -3.03
CA LEU A 222 -21.86 -8.99 -2.06
C LEU A 222 -21.36 -10.29 -2.70
N GLY A 223 -22.18 -10.95 -3.52
CA GLY A 223 -21.80 -12.14 -4.28
C GLY A 223 -20.62 -11.89 -5.22
N LEU A 224 -20.67 -10.80 -5.99
CA LEU A 224 -19.58 -10.36 -6.87
C LEU A 224 -18.28 -10.13 -6.08
N THR A 225 -18.37 -9.38 -4.98
CA THR A 225 -17.23 -9.07 -4.11
C THR A 225 -16.62 -10.33 -3.53
N LYS A 226 -17.45 -11.25 -3.02
CA LYS A 226 -17.03 -12.52 -2.44
C LYS A 226 -16.31 -13.39 -3.47
N GLN A 227 -16.86 -13.52 -4.68
CA GLN A 227 -16.27 -14.33 -5.76
C GLN A 227 -14.85 -13.84 -6.13
N PHE A 228 -14.63 -12.53 -6.15
CA PHE A 228 -13.29 -11.99 -6.35
C PHE A 228 -12.38 -12.23 -5.15
N ALA A 229 -12.85 -11.85 -3.96
CA ALA A 229 -12.06 -11.93 -2.74
C ALA A 229 -11.54 -13.35 -2.51
N GLU A 230 -12.35 -14.39 -2.69
CA GLU A 230 -11.93 -15.77 -2.48
C GLU A 230 -10.83 -16.25 -3.44
N SER A 231 -10.85 -15.75 -4.69
CA SER A 231 -9.97 -16.25 -5.76
C SER A 231 -8.70 -15.44 -5.98
N THR A 232 -8.60 -14.21 -5.46
CA THR A 232 -7.49 -13.30 -5.76
C THR A 232 -6.30 -13.42 -4.80
N TYR A 233 -5.08 -13.29 -5.34
CA TYR A 233 -3.85 -13.12 -4.55
C TYR A 233 -3.37 -11.66 -4.54
N ASP A 234 -4.16 -10.74 -5.11
CA ASP A 234 -3.85 -9.32 -5.18
C ASP A 234 -4.25 -8.58 -3.90
N ALA A 235 -3.30 -8.40 -2.99
CA ALA A 235 -3.52 -7.63 -1.77
C ALA A 235 -3.80 -6.15 -2.06
N LEU A 236 -3.16 -5.55 -3.07
CA LEU A 236 -3.37 -4.14 -3.43
C LEU A 236 -4.77 -3.92 -4.00
N GLY A 237 -5.25 -4.83 -4.86
CA GLY A 237 -6.61 -4.79 -5.39
C GLY A 237 -7.68 -4.89 -4.30
N ILE A 238 -7.49 -5.76 -3.32
CA ILE A 238 -8.39 -5.84 -2.15
C ILE A 238 -8.35 -4.53 -1.35
N LEU A 239 -7.16 -3.98 -1.09
CA LEU A 239 -7.03 -2.74 -0.34
C LEU A 239 -7.62 -1.54 -1.09
N LEU A 240 -7.49 -1.47 -2.42
CA LEU A 240 -8.17 -0.49 -3.25
C LEU A 240 -9.69 -0.61 -3.12
N CYS A 241 -10.26 -1.81 -3.17
CA CYS A 241 -11.70 -2.04 -2.92
C CYS A 241 -12.12 -1.54 -1.53
N VAL A 242 -11.30 -1.75 -0.49
CA VAL A 242 -11.56 -1.22 0.86
C VAL A 242 -11.60 0.30 0.85
N ARG A 243 -10.63 0.96 0.20
CA ARG A 243 -10.59 2.43 0.12
C ARG A 243 -11.75 3.00 -0.69
N ILE A 244 -12.15 2.34 -1.78
CA ILE A 244 -13.34 2.70 -2.56
C ILE A 244 -14.60 2.58 -1.70
N ASN A 245 -14.75 1.47 -0.97
CA ASN A 245 -15.90 1.25 -0.09
C ASN A 245 -15.98 2.34 1.01
N GLN A 246 -14.82 2.75 1.54
CA GLN A 246 -14.73 3.86 2.50
C GLN A 246 -15.12 5.21 1.88
N GLN A 247 -14.65 5.53 0.67
CA GLN A 247 -15.03 6.76 -0.04
C GLN A 247 -16.54 6.82 -0.28
N LEU A 248 -17.14 5.71 -0.72
CA LEU A 248 -18.58 5.61 -0.92
C LEU A 248 -19.36 5.77 0.40
N ALA A 249 -18.87 5.18 1.50
CA ALA A 249 -19.46 5.37 2.83
C ALA A 249 -19.46 6.84 3.26
N ASN A 250 -18.32 7.53 3.09
CA ASN A 250 -18.20 8.95 3.41
C ASN A 250 -19.14 9.80 2.54
N GLU A 251 -19.29 9.46 1.26
CA GLU A 251 -20.23 10.15 0.37
C GLU A 251 -21.69 9.96 0.79
N LEU A 252 -22.09 8.73 1.14
CA LEU A 252 -23.44 8.43 1.62
C LEU A 252 -23.75 9.15 2.93
N GLN A 253 -22.78 9.24 3.83
CA GLN A 253 -22.89 10.01 5.06
C GLN A 253 -23.07 11.52 4.75
N ARG A 254 -22.30 12.07 3.81
CA ARG A 254 -22.44 13.46 3.35
C ARG A 254 -23.83 13.71 2.74
N ARG A 255 -24.34 12.76 1.95
CA ARG A 255 -25.70 12.78 1.36
C ARG A 255 -26.81 12.49 2.39
N ARG A 256 -26.46 12.06 3.62
CA ARG A 256 -27.38 11.65 4.70
C ARG A 256 -28.29 10.47 4.32
N ILE A 257 -27.73 9.47 3.64
CA ILE A 257 -28.45 8.25 3.23
C ILE A 257 -28.07 7.09 4.18
N PRO A 258 -28.96 6.68 5.11
CA PRO A 258 -28.61 5.70 6.15
C PRO A 258 -28.78 4.23 5.71
N VAL A 259 -29.43 3.98 4.58
CA VAL A 259 -29.94 2.63 4.25
C VAL A 259 -28.91 1.65 3.71
N LEU A 260 -27.75 2.12 3.24
CA LEU A 260 -26.70 1.26 2.66
C LEU A 260 -25.59 0.89 3.67
N GLU A 261 -25.64 1.40 4.91
CA GLU A 261 -24.61 1.17 5.92
C GLU A 261 -24.35 -0.33 6.17
N GLY A 262 -25.42 -1.14 6.25
CA GLY A 262 -25.31 -2.59 6.41
C GLY A 262 -24.56 -3.27 5.26
N TYR A 263 -24.77 -2.83 4.02
CA TYR A 263 -24.08 -3.35 2.84
C TYR A 263 -22.60 -2.96 2.83
N ILE A 264 -22.28 -1.70 3.17
CA ILE A 264 -20.89 -1.22 3.29
C ILE A 264 -20.13 -2.04 4.34
N ASN A 265 -20.75 -2.29 5.49
CA ASN A 265 -20.15 -3.07 6.57
C ASN A 265 -19.97 -4.54 6.18
N ALA A 266 -20.97 -5.17 5.54
CA ALA A 266 -20.85 -6.52 5.03
C ALA A 266 -19.73 -6.66 3.97
N THR A 267 -19.57 -5.65 3.12
CA THR A 267 -18.48 -5.59 2.13
C THR A 267 -17.12 -5.54 2.81
N ASN A 268 -16.96 -4.72 3.87
CA ASN A 268 -15.74 -4.69 4.68
C ASN A 268 -15.45 -6.03 5.37
N MET A 269 -16.48 -6.73 5.85
CA MET A 269 -16.35 -8.07 6.44
C MET A 269 -15.90 -9.15 5.45
N LEU A 270 -16.01 -8.91 4.14
CA LEU A 270 -15.44 -9.78 3.10
C LEU A 270 -13.99 -9.41 2.75
N LEU A 271 -13.71 -8.10 2.64
CA LEU A 271 -12.44 -7.60 2.13
C LEU A 271 -11.30 -7.68 3.15
N TRP A 272 -11.51 -7.24 4.39
CA TRP A 272 -10.44 -7.18 5.40
C TRP A 272 -9.88 -8.55 5.80
N PRO A 273 -10.71 -9.57 6.08
CA PRO A 273 -10.19 -10.90 6.36
C PRO A 273 -9.41 -11.48 5.18
N ARG A 274 -9.85 -11.20 3.95
CA ARG A 274 -9.12 -11.62 2.76
C ARG A 274 -7.77 -10.92 2.64
N PHE A 275 -7.71 -9.61 2.85
CA PHE A 275 -6.46 -8.86 2.85
C PHE A 275 -5.46 -9.51 3.83
N GLN A 276 -5.87 -9.73 5.08
CA GLN A 276 -5.02 -10.37 6.09
C GLN A 276 -4.58 -11.78 5.68
N ALA A 277 -5.47 -12.57 5.07
CA ALA A 277 -5.11 -13.89 4.56
C ALA A 277 -4.03 -13.82 3.48
N ILE A 278 -4.15 -12.90 2.52
CA ILE A 278 -3.13 -12.71 1.46
C ILE A 278 -1.80 -12.22 2.07
N MET A 279 -1.85 -11.30 3.04
CA MET A 279 -0.65 -10.86 3.77
C MET A 279 0.07 -12.03 4.46
N ASN A 280 -0.68 -12.96 5.07
CA ASN A 280 -0.11 -14.17 5.66
C ASN A 280 0.51 -15.07 4.58
N MET A 281 -0.11 -15.21 3.41
CA MET A 281 0.46 -15.96 2.28
C MET A 281 1.78 -15.35 1.79
N HIS A 282 1.89 -14.02 1.73
CA HIS A 282 3.15 -13.34 1.41
C HIS A 282 4.24 -13.67 2.45
N LEU A 283 3.92 -13.56 3.75
CA LEU A 283 4.85 -13.91 4.83
C LEU A 283 5.30 -15.37 4.77
N ASP A 284 4.37 -16.30 4.55
CA ASP A 284 4.68 -17.73 4.44
C ASP A 284 5.53 -18.03 3.20
N SER A 285 5.31 -17.32 2.10
CA SER A 285 6.17 -17.43 0.91
C SER A 285 7.60 -16.98 1.21
N MET A 286 7.79 -15.90 1.97
CA MET A 286 9.12 -15.42 2.36
C MET A 286 9.82 -16.39 3.32
N LYS A 287 9.09 -16.95 4.30
CA LYS A 287 9.63 -17.99 5.20
C LYS A 287 10.13 -19.22 4.42
N LYS A 288 9.42 -19.63 3.37
CA LYS A 288 9.84 -20.75 2.50
C LYS A 288 11.15 -20.45 1.75
N VAL A 289 11.36 -19.21 1.30
CA VAL A 289 12.65 -18.78 0.70
C VAL A 289 13.78 -18.96 1.71
N SER A 290 13.59 -18.47 2.94
CA SER A 290 14.58 -18.56 4.01
C SER A 290 14.93 -20.01 4.39
N ALA A 291 13.92 -20.90 4.37
CA ALA A 291 14.09 -22.32 4.65
C ALA A 291 14.71 -23.11 3.47
N SER A 292 14.65 -22.59 2.24
CA SER A 292 15.06 -23.34 1.06
C SER A 292 16.59 -23.46 0.93
N PRO A 293 17.14 -24.68 0.80
CA PRO A 293 18.56 -24.89 0.54
C PRO A 293 18.98 -24.55 -0.91
N SER A 294 18.00 -24.36 -1.81
CA SER A 294 18.23 -24.07 -3.23
C SER A 294 18.34 -22.58 -3.56
N VAL A 295 18.19 -21.67 -2.58
CA VAL A 295 18.67 -20.28 -2.71
C VAL A 295 20.19 -20.30 -2.63
N ARG A 296 20.80 -20.91 -3.64
CA ARG A 296 22.21 -20.75 -3.96
C ARG A 296 22.27 -19.47 -4.76
N LEU A 297 22.43 -18.34 -4.07
CA LEU A 297 23.13 -17.21 -4.68
C LEU A 297 24.36 -17.81 -5.35
N ALA A 298 24.63 -17.48 -6.62
CA ALA A 298 25.89 -17.92 -7.20
C ALA A 298 26.98 -17.46 -6.23
N LYS A 299 27.92 -18.35 -5.86
CA LYS A 299 28.90 -18.08 -4.80
C LYS A 299 29.46 -16.66 -4.99
N ASN A 300 29.23 -15.79 -3.99
CA ASN A 300 29.67 -14.38 -3.92
C ASN A 300 28.78 -13.33 -4.63
N GLU A 301 27.53 -13.62 -4.96
CA GLU A 301 26.59 -12.57 -5.39
C GLU A 301 26.11 -11.72 -4.19
N VAL A 302 26.77 -10.58 -3.99
CA VAL A 302 26.41 -9.56 -2.98
C VAL A 302 25.29 -8.61 -3.44
N HIS A 303 24.66 -8.90 -4.58
CA HIS A 303 23.58 -8.08 -5.14
C HIS A 303 22.30 -8.22 -4.31
N PRO A 304 21.40 -7.22 -4.35
CA PRO A 304 20.12 -7.32 -3.66
C PRO A 304 19.33 -8.55 -4.11
N HIS A 305 18.76 -9.25 -3.15
CA HIS A 305 17.92 -10.42 -3.41
C HIS A 305 16.60 -9.98 -4.09
N PHE A 306 16.03 -10.81 -4.97
CA PHE A 306 14.82 -10.44 -5.73
C PHE A 306 13.63 -10.07 -4.83
N VAL A 307 13.52 -10.73 -3.66
CA VAL A 307 12.48 -10.46 -2.65
C VAL A 307 12.55 -9.02 -2.13
N THR A 308 13.76 -8.44 -2.04
CA THR A 308 13.98 -7.08 -1.53
C THR A 308 13.31 -6.03 -2.40
N ARG A 309 13.47 -6.12 -3.72
CA ARG A 309 12.80 -5.21 -4.66
C ARG A 309 11.29 -5.33 -4.56
N ARG A 310 10.77 -6.56 -4.59
CA ARG A 310 9.32 -6.82 -4.52
C ARG A 310 8.72 -6.34 -3.21
N TYR A 311 9.42 -6.56 -2.10
CA TYR A 311 9.04 -6.03 -0.79
C TYR A 311 8.97 -4.50 -0.84
N ALA A 312 10.01 -3.84 -1.35
CA ALA A 312 10.07 -2.38 -1.35
C ALA A 312 8.97 -1.77 -2.22
N GLU A 313 8.71 -2.33 -3.41
CA GLU A 313 7.61 -1.92 -4.28
C GLU A 313 6.24 -2.12 -3.60
N PHE A 314 6.05 -3.28 -2.96
CA PHE A 314 4.81 -3.62 -2.27
C PHE A 314 4.55 -2.72 -1.06
N VAL A 315 5.56 -2.50 -0.22
CA VAL A 315 5.48 -1.62 0.95
C VAL A 315 5.26 -0.17 0.53
N ALA A 316 5.93 0.31 -0.51
CA ALA A 316 5.69 1.64 -1.06
C ALA A 316 4.20 1.83 -1.42
N SER A 317 3.62 0.84 -2.09
CA SER A 317 2.21 0.83 -2.48
C SER A 317 1.26 0.80 -1.27
N LEU A 318 1.55 -0.04 -0.28
CA LEU A 318 0.76 -0.13 0.96
C LEU A 318 0.80 1.17 1.76
N LEU A 319 1.98 1.81 1.86
CA LEU A 319 2.16 3.08 2.53
C LEU A 319 1.34 4.18 1.83
N THR A 320 1.42 4.27 0.50
CA THR A 320 0.62 5.23 -0.28
C THR A 320 -0.89 5.05 -0.04
N LEU A 321 -1.38 3.81 0.01
CA LEU A 321 -2.79 3.51 0.34
C LEU A 321 -3.14 3.72 1.82
N ASN A 322 -2.17 3.91 2.71
CA ASN A 322 -2.39 4.16 4.14
C ASN A 322 -2.37 5.65 4.53
N GLN A 323 -1.94 6.54 3.63
CA GLN A 323 -1.80 7.99 3.92
C GLN A 323 -3.13 8.69 4.24
N SER A 324 -4.23 8.33 3.58
CA SER A 324 -5.51 9.04 3.75
C SER A 324 -6.21 8.72 5.08
N GLN A 325 -6.04 7.50 5.57
CA GLN A 325 -6.66 7.01 6.80
C GLN A 325 -5.87 5.82 7.33
N GLU A 326 -5.00 6.11 8.31
CA GLU A 326 -4.19 5.11 8.95
C GLU A 326 -5.06 4.01 9.56
N THR A 327 -4.78 2.77 9.17
CA THR A 327 -5.48 1.60 9.68
C THR A 327 -4.50 0.69 10.40
N SER A 328 -4.78 0.36 11.66
CA SER A 328 -3.92 -0.48 12.50
C SER A 328 -3.58 -1.83 11.84
N VAL A 329 -4.52 -2.41 11.09
CA VAL A 329 -4.33 -3.64 10.32
C VAL A 329 -3.19 -3.51 9.30
N ILE A 330 -3.06 -2.36 8.64
CA ILE A 330 -2.02 -2.12 7.64
C ILE A 330 -0.68 -1.90 8.35
N THR A 331 -0.65 -1.06 9.39
CA THR A 331 0.58 -0.81 10.18
C THR A 331 1.15 -2.11 10.76
N GLN A 332 0.30 -2.97 11.35
CA GLN A 332 0.73 -4.29 11.84
C GLN A 332 1.20 -5.20 10.70
N SER A 333 0.58 -5.13 9.54
CA SER A 333 0.98 -5.92 8.38
C SER A 333 2.34 -5.49 7.82
N LEU A 334 2.62 -4.18 7.79
CA LEU A 334 3.90 -3.60 7.41
C LEU A 334 5.03 -4.05 8.34
N GLN A 335 4.82 -3.93 9.65
CA GLN A 335 5.79 -4.41 10.65
C GLN A 335 6.09 -5.91 10.47
N ARG A 336 5.05 -6.75 10.32
CA ARG A 336 5.24 -8.19 10.11
C ARG A 336 6.00 -8.50 8.82
N LEU A 337 5.76 -7.74 7.74
CA LEU A 337 6.50 -7.89 6.49
C LEU A 337 7.97 -7.49 6.67
N ARG A 338 8.24 -6.40 7.38
CA ARG A 338 9.59 -5.93 7.70
C ARG A 338 10.38 -6.99 8.46
N ASP A 339 9.83 -7.50 9.56
CA ASP A 339 10.45 -8.57 10.36
C ASP A 339 10.66 -9.84 9.51
N GLY A 340 9.69 -10.16 8.64
CA GLY A 340 9.78 -11.28 7.71
C GLY A 340 10.90 -11.14 6.68
N LEU A 341 11.10 -9.95 6.12
CA LEU A 341 12.19 -9.66 5.19
C LEU A 341 13.55 -9.72 5.89
N GLU A 342 13.67 -9.08 7.06
CA GLU A 342 14.91 -9.06 7.83
C GLU A 342 15.36 -10.49 8.16
N ALA A 343 14.44 -11.34 8.64
CA ALA A 343 14.73 -12.75 8.90
C ALA A 343 15.18 -13.53 7.65
N VAL A 344 14.66 -13.19 6.47
CA VAL A 344 15.12 -13.77 5.19
C VAL A 344 16.54 -13.30 4.87
N LEU A 345 16.79 -11.99 4.94
CA LEU A 345 18.08 -11.39 4.60
C LEU A 345 19.18 -11.88 5.55
N LEU A 346 18.93 -11.90 6.86
CA LEU A 346 19.88 -12.40 7.85
C LEU A 346 20.22 -13.86 7.61
N ARG A 347 19.22 -14.73 7.38
CA ARG A 347 19.43 -16.16 7.11
C ARG A 347 20.13 -16.44 5.79
N ILE A 348 19.93 -15.60 4.77
CA ILE A 348 20.73 -15.67 3.54
C ILE A 348 22.16 -15.22 3.85
N SER A 349 22.32 -14.18 4.66
CA SER A 349 23.62 -13.61 4.98
C SER A 349 24.52 -14.53 5.82
N GLU A 350 23.93 -15.40 6.65
CA GLU A 350 24.62 -16.47 7.40
C GLU A 350 25.28 -17.52 6.50
N ARG A 351 24.88 -17.60 5.23
CA ARG A 351 25.46 -18.54 4.26
C ARG A 351 26.77 -18.03 3.65
N PHE A 352 27.08 -16.75 3.83
CA PHE A 352 28.37 -16.21 3.43
C PHE A 352 29.45 -16.65 4.43
N GLY A 353 30.64 -16.97 3.91
CA GLY A 353 31.76 -17.47 4.73
C GLY A 353 32.56 -16.36 5.40
N ASP A 354 32.36 -15.09 5.01
CA ASP A 354 33.13 -13.95 5.48
C ASP A 354 32.22 -12.78 5.89
N ARG A 355 32.58 -12.11 6.99
CA ARG A 355 31.79 -11.01 7.58
C ARG A 355 31.64 -9.84 6.61
N VAL A 356 32.66 -9.59 5.78
CA VAL A 356 32.68 -8.47 4.84
C VAL A 356 31.61 -8.66 3.75
N THR A 357 31.50 -9.83 3.12
CA THR A 357 30.45 -10.09 2.12
C THR A 357 29.05 -10.11 2.73
N THR A 358 28.88 -10.63 3.96
CA THR A 358 27.63 -10.51 4.72
C THR A 358 27.18 -9.06 4.83
N LEU A 359 28.09 -8.16 5.26
CA LEU A 359 27.78 -6.73 5.42
C LEU A 359 27.48 -6.05 4.09
N ILE A 360 28.26 -6.31 3.04
CA ILE A 360 28.01 -5.77 1.70
C ILE A 360 26.62 -6.18 1.21
N PHE A 361 26.25 -7.46 1.35
CA PHE A 361 24.94 -7.95 0.95
C PHE A 361 23.82 -7.21 1.69
N LEU A 362 23.91 -7.09 3.02
CA LEU A 362 22.89 -6.40 3.81
C LEU A 362 22.78 -4.91 3.43
N ILE A 363 23.91 -4.22 3.29
CA ILE A 363 23.95 -2.80 2.87
C ILE A 363 23.26 -2.61 1.51
N ASN A 364 23.58 -3.46 0.53
CA ASN A 364 22.99 -3.38 -0.81
C ASN A 364 21.47 -3.59 -0.78
N ASN A 365 20.98 -4.54 0.03
CA ASN A 365 19.55 -4.78 0.17
C ASN A 365 18.83 -3.60 0.83
N TYR A 366 19.34 -3.09 1.95
CA TYR A 366 18.73 -1.95 2.64
C TYR A 366 18.77 -0.67 1.81
N ASP A 367 19.86 -0.44 1.07
CA ASP A 367 19.97 0.70 0.17
C ASP A 367 18.94 0.65 -0.98
N LEU A 368 18.68 -0.54 -1.53
CA LEU A 368 17.64 -0.71 -2.56
C LEU A 368 16.25 -0.38 -2.01
N ILE A 369 15.92 -0.85 -0.80
CA ILE A 369 14.63 -0.57 -0.16
C ILE A 369 14.45 0.94 0.01
N ILE A 370 15.44 1.60 0.61
CA ILE A 370 15.43 3.06 0.84
C ILE A 370 15.30 3.80 -0.48
N THR A 371 16.01 3.36 -1.53
CA THR A 371 15.96 3.99 -2.85
C THR A 371 14.55 3.92 -3.45
N ILE A 372 13.94 2.73 -3.48
CA ILE A 372 12.59 2.54 -4.03
C ILE A 372 11.54 3.30 -3.21
N LEU A 373 11.63 3.31 -1.88
CA LEU A 373 10.72 4.06 -1.02
C LEU A 373 10.80 5.58 -1.31
N ASN A 374 12.01 6.12 -1.41
CA ASN A 374 12.23 7.54 -1.74
C ASN A 374 11.73 7.90 -3.15
N GLU A 375 11.95 7.03 -4.14
CA GLU A 375 11.44 7.22 -5.51
C GLU A 375 9.90 7.28 -5.56
N ASN A 376 9.23 6.59 -4.63
CA ASN A 376 7.77 6.62 -4.48
C ASN A 376 7.26 7.74 -3.55
N GLY A 377 8.13 8.70 -3.20
CA GLY A 377 7.77 9.89 -2.40
C GLY A 377 7.77 9.68 -0.89
N HIS A 378 8.19 8.51 -0.39
CA HIS A 378 8.32 8.27 1.05
C HIS A 378 9.69 8.72 1.53
N GLN A 379 9.74 9.74 2.40
CA GLN A 379 10.98 10.36 2.91
C GLN A 379 11.26 9.95 4.37
N THR A 380 12.26 10.57 5.00
CA THR A 380 12.71 10.37 6.41
C THR A 380 11.70 10.75 7.51
N THR A 381 10.42 10.89 7.17
CA THR A 381 9.32 10.92 8.15
C THR A 381 8.55 9.60 8.14
N CYS A 382 8.91 8.67 7.25
CA CYS A 382 8.33 7.35 7.16
C CYS A 382 9.13 6.38 8.03
N GLU A 383 8.44 5.70 8.96
CA GLU A 383 9.03 4.72 9.89
C GLU A 383 9.86 3.65 9.15
N GLU A 384 9.38 3.17 8.00
CA GLU A 384 10.09 2.16 7.19
C GLU A 384 11.42 2.69 6.64
N VAL A 385 11.44 3.94 6.16
CA VAL A 385 12.67 4.57 5.63
C VAL A 385 13.69 4.74 6.76
N ASP A 386 13.24 5.25 7.92
CA ASP A 386 14.12 5.51 9.06
C ASP A 386 14.68 4.21 9.63
N TYR A 387 13.86 3.16 9.72
CA TYR A 387 14.28 1.84 10.18
C TYR A 387 15.40 1.27 9.30
N PHE A 388 15.18 1.16 7.99
CA PHE A 388 16.19 0.61 7.09
C PHE A 388 17.43 1.52 6.97
N ALA A 389 17.26 2.85 7.09
CA ALA A 389 18.39 3.77 7.14
C ALA A 389 19.27 3.53 8.37
N HIS A 390 18.66 3.25 9.53
CA HIS A 390 19.38 2.87 10.74
C HIS A 390 20.12 1.55 10.56
N CYS A 391 19.44 0.49 10.09
CA CYS A 391 20.07 -0.81 9.82
C CYS A 391 21.24 -0.68 8.83
N ARG A 392 21.07 0.10 7.75
CA ARG A 392 22.14 0.37 6.78
C ARG A 392 23.31 1.09 7.44
N SER A 393 23.06 2.12 8.25
CA SER A 393 24.12 2.89 8.93
C SER A 393 24.94 2.02 9.88
N THR A 394 24.28 1.15 10.65
CA THR A 394 24.94 0.17 11.53
C THR A 394 25.83 -0.78 10.72
N CYS A 395 25.30 -1.36 9.64
CA CYS A 395 26.08 -2.26 8.78
C CYS A 395 27.28 -1.54 8.13
N ILE A 396 27.11 -0.28 7.69
CA ILE A 396 28.20 0.53 7.14
C ILE A 396 29.28 0.76 8.19
N SER A 397 28.90 1.07 9.44
CA SER A 397 29.84 1.31 10.53
C SER A 397 30.67 0.05 10.83
N GLU A 398 30.04 -1.12 10.87
CA GLU A 398 30.75 -2.39 11.04
C GLU A 398 31.63 -2.74 9.83
N TYR A 399 31.15 -2.48 8.61
CA TYR A 399 31.93 -2.71 7.39
C TYR A 399 33.20 -1.85 7.37
N VAL A 400 33.08 -0.58 7.79
CA VAL A 400 34.22 0.33 7.92
C VAL A 400 35.27 -0.24 8.86
N GLU A 401 34.87 -0.73 10.04
CA GLU A 401 35.81 -1.30 11.01
C GLU A 401 36.50 -2.56 10.47
N GLU A 402 35.78 -3.46 9.81
CA GLU A 402 36.35 -4.66 9.17
C GLU A 402 37.34 -4.31 8.03
N GLN A 403 37.03 -3.30 7.21
CA GLN A 403 37.96 -2.81 6.17
C GLN A 403 39.23 -2.21 6.77
N LEU A 404 39.09 -1.47 7.87
CA LEU A 404 40.24 -0.90 8.57
C LEU A 404 41.08 -1.98 9.27
N ASP A 405 40.46 -3.00 9.84
CA ASP A 405 41.21 -4.11 10.44
C ASP A 405 41.99 -4.92 9.39
N ALA A 406 41.41 -5.13 8.20
CA ALA A 406 42.07 -5.83 7.10
C ALA A 406 43.29 -5.07 6.53
N HIS A 407 43.19 -3.75 6.37
CA HIS A 407 44.22 -2.95 5.69
C HIS A 407 45.15 -2.16 6.64
N PHE A 408 44.65 -1.80 7.82
CA PHE A 408 45.29 -0.90 8.78
C PHE A 408 45.18 -1.41 10.23
N GLY A 409 44.90 -2.71 10.43
CA GLY A 409 44.72 -3.29 11.76
C GLY A 409 45.93 -3.12 12.68
N TYR A 410 47.14 -3.10 12.11
CA TYR A 410 48.39 -2.83 12.86
C TYR A 410 48.40 -1.43 13.48
N LEU A 411 47.95 -0.41 12.73
CA LEU A 411 47.83 0.96 13.18
C LEU A 411 46.74 1.09 14.25
N LYS A 412 45.56 0.52 13.97
CA LYS A 412 44.41 0.58 14.88
C LYS A 412 44.71 -0.08 16.22
N LYS A 413 45.25 -1.30 16.23
CA LYS A 413 45.63 -2.02 17.46
C LYS A 413 46.63 -1.23 18.29
N PHE A 414 47.66 -0.67 17.67
CA PHE A 414 48.64 0.15 18.37
C PHE A 414 48.03 1.40 19.01
N VAL A 415 47.18 2.13 18.28
CA VAL A 415 46.53 3.34 18.82
C VAL A 415 45.68 2.98 20.05
N LEU A 416 44.93 1.89 19.98
CA LEU A 416 44.09 1.44 21.09
C LEU A 416 44.92 0.96 22.29
N GLU A 417 45.99 0.20 22.06
CA GLU A 417 46.92 -0.24 23.13
C GLU A 417 47.62 0.94 23.81
N ALA A 418 48.12 1.89 23.02
CA ALA A 418 48.85 3.05 23.52
C ALA A 418 47.94 4.01 24.31
N GLU A 419 46.69 4.20 23.90
CA GLU A 419 45.73 5.03 24.65
C GLU A 419 45.22 4.34 25.91
N ALA A 420 45.14 3.01 25.93
CA ALA A 420 44.77 2.25 27.13
C ALA A 420 45.89 2.24 28.18
N ALA A 421 47.15 2.34 27.76
CA ALA A 421 48.30 2.37 28.65
C ALA A 421 48.42 3.74 29.36
N GLN A 422 48.28 3.75 30.69
CA GLN A 422 48.37 4.97 31.50
C GLN A 422 49.71 5.72 31.35
N ASN A 423 50.81 5.02 31.02
CA ASN A 423 52.16 5.57 30.88
C ASN A 423 52.85 5.24 29.53
N TYR A 424 52.08 5.20 28.43
CA TYR A 424 52.63 4.88 27.10
C TYR A 424 53.84 5.76 26.70
N TYR A 425 53.83 7.03 27.13
CA TYR A 425 54.88 8.01 26.84
C TYR A 425 56.19 7.74 27.59
N GLN A 426 56.27 6.76 28.48
CA GLN A 426 57.51 6.30 29.12
C GLN A 426 57.90 4.89 28.65
N GLU A 427 56.91 4.02 28.48
CA GLU A 427 57.12 2.59 28.17
C GLU A 427 57.37 2.32 26.69
N TYR A 428 56.81 3.14 25.78
CA TYR A 428 56.87 2.86 24.34
C TYR A 428 58.03 3.65 23.75
N GLY A 429 59.09 2.95 23.34
CA GLY A 429 60.22 3.52 22.62
C GLY A 429 60.04 3.51 21.10
N PRO A 430 61.03 4.03 20.35
CA PRO A 430 61.00 4.07 18.88
C PRO A 430 60.73 2.72 18.23
N GLU A 431 61.19 1.63 18.85
CA GLU A 431 61.04 0.25 18.38
C GLU A 431 59.58 -0.20 18.20
N ARG A 432 58.64 0.41 18.93
CA ARG A 432 57.19 0.13 18.79
C ARG A 432 56.54 0.99 17.69
N PHE A 433 57.02 2.20 17.44
CA PHE A 433 56.47 3.13 16.45
C PHE A 433 57.03 2.90 15.03
N GLU A 434 58.32 2.61 14.92
CA GLU A 434 59.02 2.48 13.64
C GLU A 434 58.46 1.41 12.71
N PRO A 435 58.03 0.21 13.18
CA PRO A 435 57.41 -0.79 12.33
C PRO A 435 56.12 -0.27 11.69
N ILE A 436 55.26 0.39 12.48
CA ILE A 436 53.97 0.93 12.05
C ILE A 436 54.17 2.07 11.04
N ILE A 437 55.13 2.96 11.31
CA ILE A 437 55.49 4.05 10.40
C ILE A 437 56.01 3.49 9.08
N THR A 438 56.88 2.48 9.14
CA THR A 438 57.47 1.86 7.95
C THR A 438 56.37 1.23 7.09
N GLU A 439 55.51 0.43 7.70
CA GLU A 439 54.43 -0.26 7.02
C GLU A 439 53.43 0.74 6.43
N PHE A 440 52.96 1.70 7.23
CA PHE A 440 52.01 2.71 6.75
C PHE A 440 52.58 3.53 5.60
N ASN A 441 53.80 4.06 5.71
CA ASN A 441 54.41 4.87 4.66
C ASN A 441 54.56 4.09 3.34
N ALA A 442 54.77 2.77 3.41
CA ALA A 442 54.92 1.90 2.25
C ALA A 442 53.57 1.49 1.62
N THR A 443 52.55 1.18 2.41
CA THR A 443 51.35 0.49 1.93
C THR A 443 50.10 1.36 1.80
N PHE A 444 50.03 2.52 2.48
CA PHE A 444 48.76 3.25 2.62
C PHE A 444 48.09 3.63 1.28
N ARG A 445 48.87 4.07 0.28
CA ARG A 445 48.33 4.42 -1.05
C ARG A 445 47.72 3.23 -1.77
N THR A 446 48.39 2.08 -1.70
CA THR A 446 47.93 0.83 -2.31
C THR A 446 46.68 0.31 -1.59
N SER A 447 46.65 0.36 -0.25
CA SER A 447 45.48 0.00 0.55
C SER A 447 44.27 0.90 0.23
N LEU A 448 44.46 2.21 0.10
CA LEU A 448 43.41 3.15 -0.31
C LEU A 448 42.86 2.83 -1.71
N ALA A 449 43.74 2.54 -2.68
CA ALA A 449 43.34 2.16 -4.02
C ALA A 449 42.53 0.84 -4.03
N ASN A 450 42.94 -0.15 -3.22
CA ASN A 450 42.26 -1.44 -3.08
C ASN A 450 40.87 -1.30 -2.44
N ILE A 451 40.75 -0.48 -1.39
CA ILE A 451 39.46 -0.18 -0.74
C ILE A 451 38.52 0.47 -1.76
N ASN A 452 38.99 1.50 -2.47
CA ASN A 452 38.19 2.19 -3.48
C ASN A 452 37.72 1.21 -4.59
N ALA A 453 38.63 0.40 -5.14
CA ALA A 453 38.27 -0.61 -6.15
C ALA A 453 37.23 -1.62 -5.64
N THR A 454 37.33 -2.01 -4.37
CA THR A 454 36.38 -2.94 -3.73
C THR A 454 35.00 -2.30 -3.56
N VAL A 455 34.94 -1.04 -3.12
CA VAL A 455 33.69 -0.29 -2.96
C VAL A 455 32.97 -0.14 -4.31
N ILE A 456 33.70 0.28 -5.36
CA ILE A 456 33.13 0.45 -6.71
C ILE A 456 32.55 -0.85 -7.26
N ARG A 457 33.27 -1.96 -7.05
CA ARG A 457 32.86 -3.27 -7.56
C ARG A 457 31.61 -3.81 -6.87
N ASN A 458 31.47 -3.55 -5.57
CA ASN A 458 30.50 -4.24 -4.73
C ASN A 458 29.23 -3.43 -4.45
N PHE A 459 29.27 -2.10 -4.59
CA PHE A 459 28.13 -1.20 -4.36
C PHE A 459 27.72 -0.53 -5.67
N SER A 460 26.69 -1.05 -6.32
CA SER A 460 26.21 -0.56 -7.62
C SER A 460 25.54 0.82 -7.54
N ASN A 461 24.95 1.18 -6.40
CA ASN A 461 24.46 2.54 -6.17
C ASN A 461 25.64 3.47 -5.86
N PHE A 462 25.92 4.36 -6.80
CA PHE A 462 27.02 5.30 -6.74
C PHE A 462 26.99 6.22 -5.50
N LYS A 463 25.82 6.72 -5.13
CA LYS A 463 25.66 7.58 -3.95
C LYS A 463 25.98 6.82 -2.67
N ASN A 464 25.53 5.56 -2.60
CA ASN A 464 25.82 4.67 -1.48
C ASN A 464 27.31 4.34 -1.41
N GLY A 465 27.92 3.93 -2.53
CA GLY A 465 29.36 3.64 -2.61
C GLY A 465 30.23 4.84 -2.18
N THR A 466 29.89 6.04 -2.64
CA THR A 466 30.57 7.28 -2.23
C THR A 466 30.46 7.53 -0.72
N THR A 467 29.27 7.34 -0.16
CA THR A 467 29.03 7.50 1.28
C THR A 467 29.87 6.51 2.10
N ILE A 468 29.90 5.24 1.69
CA ILE A 468 30.68 4.18 2.34
C ILE A 468 32.17 4.50 2.28
N LEU A 469 32.67 4.88 1.09
CA LEU A 469 34.07 5.26 0.91
C LEU A 469 34.42 6.43 1.83
N HIS A 470 33.60 7.47 1.88
CA HIS A 470 33.82 8.60 2.78
C HIS A 470 33.84 8.20 4.25
N SER A 471 32.98 7.28 4.68
CA SER A 471 33.00 6.76 6.05
C SER A 471 34.30 5.99 6.35
N VAL A 472 34.78 5.14 5.44
CA VAL A 472 36.05 4.42 5.61
C VAL A 472 37.23 5.40 5.71
N LEU A 473 37.30 6.36 4.79
CA LEU A 473 38.38 7.34 4.74
C LEU A 473 38.36 8.30 5.94
N GLY A 474 37.17 8.69 6.40
CA GLY A 474 36.99 9.50 7.60
C GLY A 474 37.47 8.79 8.85
N GLN A 475 37.11 7.51 9.01
CA GLN A 475 37.51 6.71 10.16
C GLN A 475 39.02 6.39 10.14
N LEU A 476 39.61 6.12 8.97
CA LEU A 476 41.06 6.00 8.81
C LEU A 476 41.77 7.27 9.28
N LEU A 477 41.28 8.44 8.84
CA LEU A 477 41.87 9.72 9.20
C LEU A 477 41.80 9.98 10.71
N LEU A 478 40.71 9.55 11.37
CA LEU A 478 40.57 9.64 12.83
C LEU A 478 41.63 8.81 13.55
N TYR A 479 41.82 7.54 13.17
CA TYR A 479 42.87 6.69 13.74
C TYR A 479 44.28 7.22 13.44
N TYR A 480 44.51 7.72 12.22
CA TYR A 480 45.81 8.28 11.85
C TYR A 480 46.14 9.56 12.62
N ASN A 481 45.17 10.44 12.83
CA ASN A 481 45.35 11.64 13.66
C ASN A 481 45.70 11.28 15.10
N ARG A 482 45.01 10.28 15.67
CA ARG A 482 45.32 9.77 17.02
C ARG A 482 46.74 9.22 17.08
N PHE A 483 47.14 8.39 16.12
CA PHE A 483 48.52 7.90 16.02
C PHE A 483 49.55 9.03 15.95
N HIS A 484 49.33 10.01 15.07
CA HIS A 484 50.23 11.15 14.91
C HIS A 484 50.32 11.99 16.20
N HIS A 485 49.20 12.13 16.92
CA HIS A 485 49.17 12.80 18.21
C HIS A 485 50.00 12.08 19.27
N LEU A 486 49.87 10.75 19.37
CA LEU A 486 50.68 9.93 20.29
C LEU A 486 52.17 10.02 19.96
N PHE A 487 52.51 9.98 18.67
CA PHE A 487 53.89 10.15 18.19
C PHE A 487 54.44 11.54 18.56
N ASP A 488 53.68 12.60 18.31
CA ASP A 488 54.08 13.98 18.62
C ASP A 488 54.24 14.23 20.12
N GLN A 489 53.36 13.65 20.94
CA GLN A 489 53.48 13.74 22.40
C GLN A 489 54.75 13.07 22.91
N ARG A 490 55.19 11.96 22.31
CA ARG A 490 56.36 11.21 22.75
C ARG A 490 57.69 11.79 22.25
N PHE A 491 57.77 12.18 20.99
CA PHE A 491 59.05 12.52 20.34
C PHE A 491 59.22 13.99 19.97
N THR A 492 58.13 14.77 19.93
CA THR A 492 58.14 16.15 19.41
C THR A 492 57.88 17.19 20.51
N ARG A 493 57.09 16.86 21.55
CA ARG A 493 56.95 17.71 22.74
C ARG A 493 58.21 17.62 23.60
N LYS A 494 58.88 18.76 23.82
CA LYS A 494 60.04 18.89 24.71
C LYS A 494 59.67 18.45 26.14
N VAL A 495 59.92 17.20 26.49
CA VAL A 495 59.92 16.77 27.89
C VAL A 495 61.20 17.34 28.52
N THR A 496 61.03 18.28 29.45
CA THR A 496 62.10 18.99 30.19
C THR A 496 62.80 18.11 31.23
N SER A 497 62.93 16.81 31.00
CA SER A 497 63.68 15.93 31.89
C SER A 497 64.64 15.04 31.11
N SER A 498 65.87 15.10 31.60
CA SER A 498 67.06 14.34 31.30
C SER A 498 66.85 12.82 31.34
N SER A 499 66.21 12.27 30.31
CA SER A 499 66.40 10.88 29.89
C SER A 499 66.77 10.88 28.41
N GLU A 500 67.78 10.10 28.04
CA GLU A 500 68.19 9.89 26.65
C GLU A 500 66.98 9.38 25.86
N THR A 501 66.27 10.29 25.23
CA THR A 501 65.18 9.97 24.31
C THR A 501 65.82 9.56 23.00
N THR A 502 66.00 8.26 22.82
CA THR A 502 66.41 7.65 21.55
C THR A 502 65.48 8.19 20.47
N ARG A 503 66.03 9.00 19.54
CA ARG A 503 65.23 9.61 18.47
C ARG A 503 64.81 8.53 17.47
N PRO A 504 63.56 8.57 16.96
CA PRO A 504 63.14 7.64 15.92
C PRO A 504 63.91 7.90 14.63
N SER A 505 64.33 6.81 13.98
CA SER A 505 65.02 6.81 12.69
C SER A 505 64.06 7.11 11.52
N LYS A 506 62.76 6.85 11.72
CA LYS A 506 61.71 7.04 10.70
C LYS A 506 60.61 7.96 11.21
N TRP A 507 60.11 8.81 10.32
CA TRP A 507 59.03 9.76 10.61
C TRP A 507 57.74 9.34 9.92
N PRO A 508 56.58 9.51 10.59
CA PRO A 508 55.29 9.29 9.94
C PRO A 508 55.09 10.28 8.81
N VAL A 509 54.39 9.85 7.75
CA VAL A 509 53.89 10.77 6.73
C VAL A 509 53.01 11.85 7.38
N GLY A 510 53.15 13.11 6.98
CA GLY A 510 52.32 14.17 7.54
C GLY A 510 50.83 13.92 7.27
N VAL A 511 49.98 14.18 8.27
CA VAL A 511 48.50 14.08 8.15
C VAL A 511 47.98 14.78 6.89
N GLN A 512 48.56 15.94 6.54
CA GLN A 512 48.19 16.70 5.36
C GLN A 512 48.38 15.90 4.06
N ASN A 513 49.45 15.11 3.96
CA ASN A 513 49.72 14.29 2.79
C ASN A 513 48.70 13.14 2.67
N VAL A 514 48.34 12.52 3.80
CA VAL A 514 47.26 11.51 3.85
C VAL A 514 45.93 12.13 3.44
N MET A 515 45.62 13.34 3.92
CA MET A 515 44.40 14.06 3.55
C MET A 515 44.35 14.43 2.07
N VAL A 516 45.48 14.84 1.47
CA VAL A 516 45.56 15.11 0.02
C VAL A 516 45.32 13.83 -0.78
N GLU A 517 45.88 12.69 -0.34
CA GLU A 517 45.64 11.40 -1.00
C GLU A 517 44.16 10.98 -0.89
N ILE A 518 43.55 11.10 0.29
CA ILE A 518 42.12 10.85 0.53
C ILE A 518 41.25 11.73 -0.37
N LYS A 519 41.61 13.01 -0.56
CA LYS A 519 40.86 13.95 -1.41
C LYS A 519 40.79 13.52 -2.87
N LYS A 520 41.78 12.77 -3.38
CA LYS A 520 41.74 12.25 -4.76
C LYS A 520 40.54 11.32 -4.99
N TYR A 521 40.14 10.60 -3.94
CA TYR A 521 39.00 9.68 -3.98
C TYR A 521 37.66 10.38 -3.70
N LYS A 522 37.68 11.61 -3.15
CA LYS A 522 36.47 12.45 -3.00
C LYS A 522 35.98 13.04 -4.32
N SER A 523 36.87 13.22 -5.28
CA SER A 523 36.60 13.87 -6.58
C SER A 523 36.42 12.87 -7.74
N ASN A 524 36.70 11.59 -7.52
CA ASN A 524 36.55 10.53 -8.53
C ASN A 524 35.18 9.84 -8.49
N PHE A 525 34.25 10.34 -7.66
CA PHE A 525 32.88 9.88 -7.54
C PHE A 525 31.92 11.08 -7.54
#